data_AF-A0A3D4R048-F1
#
_entry.id   AF-A0A3D4R048-F1
#
_cell.length_a   1.000
_cell.length_b   1.000
_cell.length_c   1.000
_cell.angle_alpha   90.00
_cell.angle_beta   90.00
_cell.angle_gamma   90.00
#
_symmetry.space_group_name_H-M   'P 1'
#
loop_
_entity.id
_entity.type
_entity.pdbx_description
1 polymer ?
#
loop_
_entity_poly.entity_id
_entity_poly.type
_entity_poly.pdbx_seq_one_letter_code
_entity_poly.pdbx_strand_id
1 'polypeptide(L)' 'TRFWYGDEFGKKEYEEAENLPDKKESKEFCKKIEAKAGDVICCLPAKDLTFVENPTVVGLGDFFAGGLLAQLTVERRL' A
#
# COMPACT_ATOMS: atom_id res chain seq x y z
N THR A 1 -5.16 4.98 0.71
CA THR A 1 -6.43 5.68 0.95
C THR A 1 -6.50 6.31 2.33
N ARG A 2 -6.61 5.54 3.42
CA ARG A 2 -6.76 6.07 4.81
C ARG A 2 -5.69 7.08 5.25
N PHE A 3 -4.44 6.91 4.84
CA PHE A 3 -3.38 7.89 5.12
C PHE A 3 -3.71 9.30 4.61
N TRP A 4 -4.36 9.40 3.44
CA TRP A 4 -4.72 10.65 2.78
C TRP A 4 -6.10 11.16 3.21
N TYR A 5 -7.12 10.31 3.21
CA TYR A 5 -8.51 10.73 3.44
C TYR A 5 -9.01 10.54 4.88
N GLY A 6 -8.18 10.01 5.78
CA GLY A 6 -8.63 9.62 7.11
C GLY A 6 -9.66 8.49 7.05
N ASP A 7 -10.72 8.59 7.84
CA ASP A 7 -11.78 7.57 7.91
C ASP A 7 -12.96 7.84 6.95
N GLU A 8 -12.93 8.98 6.24
CA GLU A 8 -13.96 9.39 5.29
C GLU A 8 -13.55 9.06 3.85
N PHE A 9 -13.65 7.79 3.46
CA PHE A 9 -13.36 7.35 2.09
C PHE A 9 -14.30 6.23 1.62
N GLY A 10 -14.51 6.17 0.31
CA GLY A 10 -15.26 5.14 -0.38
C GLY A 10 -14.57 4.68 -1.65
N LYS A 11 -15.35 4.15 -2.59
CA LYS A 11 -14.81 3.54 -3.83
C LYS A 11 -13.98 4.52 -4.65
N LYS A 12 -14.42 5.76 -4.76
CA LYS A 12 -13.76 6.80 -5.55
C LYS A 12 -12.36 7.10 -5.01
N GLU A 13 -12.22 7.25 -3.71
CA GLU A 13 -10.95 7.55 -3.05
C GLU A 13 -9.97 6.37 -3.13
N TYR A 14 -10.48 5.13 -3.19
CA TYR A 14 -9.66 3.97 -3.52
C TYR A 14 -9.11 4.04 -4.94
N GLU A 15 -9.95 4.31 -5.93
CA GLU A 15 -9.54 4.45 -7.34
C GLU A 15 -8.53 5.60 -7.50
N GLU A 16 -8.73 6.74 -6.82
CA GLU A 16 -7.79 7.86 -6.81
C GLU A 16 -6.44 7.47 -6.20
N ALA A 17 -6.45 6.80 -5.05
CA ALA A 17 -5.23 6.35 -4.38
C ALA A 17 -4.47 5.25 -5.17
N GLU A 18 -5.19 4.38 -5.87
CA GLU A 18 -4.61 3.33 -6.72
C GLU A 18 -3.83 3.91 -7.89
N ASN A 19 -4.37 4.96 -8.50
CA ASN A 19 -3.77 5.65 -9.65
C ASN A 19 -2.61 6.58 -9.29
N LEU A 20 -2.27 6.73 -8.01
CA LEU A 20 -1.10 7.51 -7.61
C LEU A 20 0.21 6.90 -8.15
N PRO A 21 1.19 7.73 -8.48
CA PRO A 21 2.51 7.24 -8.85
C PRO A 21 3.18 6.58 -7.65
N ASP A 22 3.92 5.50 -7.88
CA ASP A 22 4.72 4.91 -6.82
C ASP A 22 5.94 5.79 -6.52
N LYS A 23 6.29 5.86 -5.24
CA LYS A 23 7.44 6.61 -4.73
C LYS A 23 8.75 6.09 -5.32
N LYS A 24 9.57 7.00 -5.84
CA LYS A 24 10.81 6.67 -6.56
C LYS A 24 11.77 5.85 -5.69
N GLU A 25 11.98 6.25 -4.43
CA GLU A 25 12.87 5.55 -3.51
C GLU A 25 12.35 4.14 -3.19
N SER A 26 11.04 3.96 -3.09
CA SER A 26 10.42 2.65 -2.86
C SER A 26 10.59 1.72 -4.06
N LYS A 27 10.44 2.23 -5.29
CA LYS A 27 10.72 1.47 -6.52
C LYS A 27 12.16 0.99 -6.58
N GLU A 28 13.11 1.87 -6.27
CA GLU A 28 14.53 1.53 -6.25
C GLU A 28 14.86 0.50 -5.15
N PHE A 29 14.23 0.62 -3.98
CA PHE A 29 14.38 -0.34 -2.90
C PHE A 29 13.87 -1.73 -3.30
N CYS A 30 12.68 -1.84 -3.87
CA CYS A 30 12.13 -3.12 -4.28
C CYS A 30 13.02 -3.83 -5.30
N LYS A 31 13.49 -3.12 -6.34
CA LYS A 31 14.45 -3.67 -7.30
C LYS A 31 15.72 -4.22 -6.63
N LYS A 32 16.27 -3.50 -5.64
CA LYS A 32 17.49 -3.91 -4.93
C LYS A 32 17.26 -5.15 -4.06
N ILE A 33 16.10 -5.28 -3.43
CA ILE A 33 15.77 -6.44 -2.58
C ILE A 33 15.44 -7.66 -3.42
N GLU A 34 14.62 -7.51 -4.46
CA GLU A 34 14.27 -8.60 -5.37
C GLU A 34 15.52 -9.15 -6.08
N ALA A 35 16.46 -8.28 -6.50
CA ALA A 35 17.73 -8.72 -7.08
C ALA A 35 18.61 -9.52 -6.10
N LYS A 36 18.42 -9.37 -4.77
CA LYS A 36 19.19 -10.08 -3.74
C LYS A 36 18.53 -11.37 -3.28
N ALA A 37 17.20 -11.35 -3.17
CA ALA A 37 16.43 -12.45 -2.60
C ALA A 37 15.82 -13.37 -3.67
N GLY A 38 15.71 -12.92 -4.94
CA GLY A 38 14.96 -13.65 -5.95
C GLY A 38 13.49 -13.79 -5.55
N ASP A 39 12.90 -14.94 -5.87
CA ASP A 39 11.44 -15.16 -5.79
C ASP A 39 10.92 -15.44 -4.36
N VAL A 40 11.77 -15.44 -3.32
CA VAL A 40 11.31 -15.67 -1.94
C VAL A 40 10.74 -14.42 -1.27
N ILE A 41 10.83 -13.26 -1.93
CA ILE A 41 10.26 -12.00 -1.46
C ILE A 41 9.39 -11.39 -2.57
N CYS A 42 8.19 -10.95 -2.20
CA CYS A 42 7.39 -10.04 -3.01
C CYS A 42 7.51 -8.63 -2.43
N CYS A 43 8.09 -7.69 -3.17
CA CYS A 43 8.20 -6.29 -2.75
C CYS A 43 7.29 -5.41 -3.59
N LEU A 44 6.44 -4.62 -2.93
CA LEU A 44 5.56 -3.66 -3.59
C LEU A 44 5.98 -2.24 -3.22
N PRO A 45 6.20 -1.34 -4.20
CA PRO A 45 6.54 0.03 -3.91
C PRO A 45 5.32 0.77 -3.34
N ALA A 46 5.55 1.58 -2.30
CA ALA A 46 4.51 2.44 -1.76
C ALA A 46 4.18 3.59 -2.72
N LYS A 47 2.94 4.11 -2.62
CA LYS A 47 2.51 5.32 -3.35
C LYS A 47 3.22 6.58 -2.85
N ASP A 48 3.47 7.52 -3.75
CA ASP A 48 3.94 8.84 -3.39
C ASP A 48 2.79 9.66 -2.80
N LEU A 49 2.90 9.97 -1.51
CA LEU A 49 1.91 10.69 -0.72
C LEU A 49 2.53 11.95 -0.10
N THR A 50 3.61 12.48 -0.68
CA THR A 50 4.32 13.68 -0.20
C THR A 50 3.45 14.94 -0.19
N PHE A 51 2.36 14.95 -0.96
CA PHE A 51 1.39 16.03 -1.03
C PHE A 51 0.35 16.02 0.12
N VAL A 52 0.33 14.97 0.96
CA VAL A 52 -0.64 14.87 2.07
C VAL A 52 -0.15 15.69 3.25
N GLU A 53 -0.81 16.83 3.49
CA GLU A 53 -0.43 17.76 4.57
C GLU A 53 -0.84 17.27 5.97
N ASN A 54 -2.00 16.60 6.09
CA ASN A 54 -2.59 16.18 7.36
C ASN A 54 -2.85 14.66 7.37
N PRO A 55 -1.80 13.84 7.53
CA PRO A 55 -1.94 12.40 7.38
C PRO A 55 -2.59 11.74 8.61
N THR A 56 -3.44 10.74 8.35
CA THR A 56 -3.92 9.84 9.41
C THR A 56 -2.96 8.68 9.58
N VAL A 57 -2.30 8.61 10.74
CA VAL A 57 -1.24 7.60 11.02
C VAL A 57 -1.63 6.58 12.10
N VAL A 58 -2.53 6.94 13.02
CA VAL A 58 -2.96 6.03 14.11
C VAL A 58 -3.77 4.87 13.50
N GLY A 59 -3.36 3.64 13.80
CA GLY A 59 -4.03 2.42 13.29
C GLY A 59 -3.83 2.14 11.80
N LEU A 60 -2.91 2.86 11.13
CA LEU A 60 -2.66 2.64 9.70
C LEU A 60 -2.10 1.25 9.41
N GLY A 61 -1.27 0.71 10.32
CA GLY A 61 -0.75 -0.66 10.23
C GLY A 61 -1.86 -1.71 10.30
N ASP A 62 -2.78 -1.57 11.25
CA ASP A 62 -3.92 -2.47 11.41
C ASP A 62 -4.85 -2.41 10.19
N PHE A 63 -5.08 -1.21 9.67
CA PHE A 63 -5.86 -1.00 8.45
C PHE A 63 -5.23 -1.69 7.23
N PHE A 64 -3.91 -1.53 7.04
CA PHE A 64 -3.17 -2.20 5.97
C PHE A 64 -3.23 -3.72 6.11
N ALA A 65 -2.93 -4.26 7.30
CA ALA A 65 -2.94 -5.70 7.56
C ALA A 65 -4.33 -6.31 7.36
N GLY A 66 -5.38 -5.61 7.81
CA GLY A 66 -6.77 -6.03 7.62
C GLY A 66 -7.17 -6.13 6.15
N GLY A 67 -6.81 -5.13 5.34
CA GLY A 67 -7.07 -5.14 3.90
C GLY A 67 -6.30 -6.24 3.16
N LEU A 68 -5.00 -6.40 3.47
CA LEU A 68 -4.16 -7.43 2.87
C LEU A 68 -4.64 -8.84 3.23
N LEU A 69 -4.89 -9.10 4.52
CA LEU A 69 -5.30 -10.41 5.01
C LEU A 69 -6.67 -10.82 4.43
N ALA A 70 -7.61 -9.88 4.33
CA ALA A 70 -8.91 -10.15 3.72
C ALA A 70 -8.75 -10.68 2.29
N GLN A 71 -7.89 -10.07 1.47
CA GLN A 71 -7.66 -10.51 0.09
C GLN A 71 -6.93 -11.86 0.03
N LEU A 72 -5.87 -12.05 0.81
CA LEU A 72 -5.10 -13.29 0.83
C LEU A 72 -5.89 -14.50 1.35
N THR A 73 -6.90 -14.29 2.19
CA THR A 73 -7.74 -15.37 2.74
C THR A 73 -8.89 -15.75 1.82
N VAL A 74 -9.35 -14.86 0.94
CA VAL A 74 -10.30 -15.20 -0.13
C VAL A 74 -9.68 -16.18 -1.11
N GLU A 75 -8.39 -16.03 -1.42
CA GLU A 75 -7.64 -16.90 -2.34
C GLU A 75 -7.31 -18.30 -1.75
N ARG A 76 -7.45 -18.49 -0.43
CA ARG A 76 -7.20 -19.77 0.26
C ARG A 76 -8.46 -20.57 0.61
N ARG A 77 -9.65 -20.14 0.16
CA ARG A 77 -10.91 -20.89 0.32
C ARG A 77 -11.19 -21.88 -0.84
N LEU A 78 -10.14 -22.47 -1.40
CA LEU A 78 -10.22 -23.58 -2.38
C LEU A 78 -9.60 -24.84 -1.79
#